data_AF-A0A9E3U0W2-F1
#
_entry.id   AF-A0A9E3U0W2-F1
#
_cell.length_a   1.000
_cell.length_b   1.000
_cell.length_c   1.000
_cell.angle_alpha   90.00
_cell.angle_beta   90.00
_cell.angle_gamma   90.00
#
_symmetry.space_group_name_H-M   'P 1'
#
loop_
_entity.id
_entity.type
_entity.pdbx_description
1 polymer ?
#
loop_
_entity_poly.entity_id
_entity_poly.type
_entity_poly.pdbx_seq_one_letter_code
_entity_poly.pdbx_strand_id
1 'polypeptide(L)'
;IPPAATHAPESDVTAPGGALRSAAVAPALAQDRFTTIEEEHDAARLRNEASHGGQRLTIALLSAALVGIVALALWQLIVPPSADRLHQQITAAAESDDQDLSAAAPQISRFLSLYPSDPRAEEVQSYREQLELERLERSLERRAQRMQMDESTPPAEQAYLEAMQLAQRDPYEAARRMQAVVDVFGSGEGASERTVQLAERQLVRLRQRIAAMEADHSKQLQTRLDDALAQQQRQPQAAQAVLKGIVTLYADKPWAAEIVAQARRAMVDGGGQTE
;
A
#
# COMPACT_ATOMS: atom_id res chain seq x y z
N ILE A 1 51.29 30.28 -35.70
CA ILE A 1 52.57 29.89 -36.33
C ILE A 1 52.95 28.52 -35.77
N PRO A 2 53.37 27.57 -36.62
CA PRO A 2 53.30 26.12 -36.41
C PRO A 2 54.73 25.55 -36.18
N PRO A 3 55.22 24.48 -36.86
CA PRO A 3 55.24 23.08 -36.42
C PRO A 3 56.68 22.47 -36.42
N ALA A 4 56.82 21.21 -36.02
CA ALA A 4 57.96 20.34 -36.38
C ALA A 4 57.48 18.88 -36.25
N ALA A 5 57.38 18.00 -37.26
CA ALA A 5 58.23 17.64 -38.41
C ALA A 5 59.50 16.85 -38.05
N THR A 6 59.67 15.70 -38.73
CA THR A 6 60.90 15.29 -39.47
C THR A 6 61.51 13.90 -39.14
N HIS A 7 61.39 12.98 -40.12
CA HIS A 7 62.35 12.01 -40.71
C HIS A 7 63.04 10.93 -39.84
N ALA A 8 62.94 9.62 -40.18
CA ALA A 8 63.76 8.77 -41.12
C ALA A 8 65.24 8.60 -40.69
N PRO A 9 65.92 7.43 -40.86
CA PRO A 9 66.29 6.76 -42.13
C PRO A 9 66.04 5.21 -42.15
N GLU A 10 65.97 4.50 -43.30
CA GLU A 10 67.08 4.01 -44.18
C GLU A 10 68.03 3.06 -43.40
N SER A 11 68.51 1.88 -43.84
CA SER A 11 68.59 1.18 -45.13
C SER A 11 69.25 -0.20 -44.88
N ASP A 12 69.40 -0.97 -45.97
CA ASP A 12 70.48 -1.95 -46.23
C ASP A 12 70.26 -3.44 -45.89
N VAL A 13 70.14 -4.36 -46.88
CA VAL A 13 71.07 -4.81 -47.95
C VAL A 13 71.69 -6.16 -47.51
N THR A 14 71.52 -7.30 -48.20
CA THR A 14 72.31 -7.83 -49.34
C THR A 14 71.77 -9.26 -49.59
N ALA A 15 71.27 -9.69 -50.75
CA ALA A 15 71.97 -10.28 -51.94
C ALA A 15 72.97 -11.43 -51.64
N PRO A 16 73.42 -12.28 -52.61
CA PRO A 16 73.20 -12.34 -54.07
C PRO A 16 72.71 -13.74 -54.53
N GLY A 17 72.56 -14.17 -55.80
CA GLY A 17 72.82 -13.72 -57.19
C GLY A 17 72.34 -14.91 -58.08
N GLY A 18 72.25 -14.93 -59.41
CA GLY A 18 72.54 -14.06 -60.53
C GLY A 18 72.36 -14.88 -61.84
N ALA A 19 72.41 -14.19 -62.98
CA ALA A 19 72.41 -14.62 -64.40
C ALA A 19 71.04 -14.88 -65.09
N LEU A 20 70.75 -14.41 -66.33
CA LEU A 20 71.38 -13.52 -67.33
C LEU A 20 70.32 -13.20 -68.45
N ARG A 21 70.38 -11.97 -69.02
CA ARG A 21 70.10 -11.54 -70.44
C ARG A 21 68.69 -11.70 -71.05
N SER A 22 68.19 -10.91 -72.01
CA SER A 22 68.47 -9.57 -72.60
C SER A 22 67.48 -9.33 -73.76
N ALA A 23 67.08 -8.06 -73.94
CA ALA A 23 66.57 -7.37 -75.16
C ALA A 23 65.13 -7.62 -75.67
N ALA A 24 64.41 -6.66 -76.25
CA ALA A 24 64.45 -5.19 -76.31
C ALA A 24 63.22 -4.66 -77.11
N VAL A 25 62.92 -3.37 -76.90
CA VAL A 25 62.17 -2.39 -77.76
C VAL A 25 60.63 -2.27 -77.59
N ALA A 26 60.22 -1.05 -77.21
CA ALA A 26 58.88 -0.48 -77.00
C ALA A 26 58.36 0.26 -78.28
N PRO A 27 57.28 1.09 -78.30
CA PRO A 27 56.28 1.45 -77.27
C PRO A 27 54.80 1.52 -77.78
N ALA A 28 53.81 1.72 -76.89
CA ALA A 28 52.66 2.65 -77.06
C ALA A 28 51.46 2.37 -76.11
N LEU A 29 51.17 3.38 -75.28
CA LEU A 29 49.85 3.89 -74.87
C LEU A 29 48.98 3.14 -73.85
N ALA A 30 48.60 3.91 -72.83
CA ALA A 30 47.58 3.66 -71.82
C ALA A 30 46.23 3.26 -72.44
N GLN A 31 45.52 2.36 -71.78
CA GLN A 31 44.07 2.26 -71.94
C GLN A 31 43.42 2.15 -70.56
N ASP A 32 42.78 3.25 -70.20
CA ASP A 32 41.63 3.30 -69.31
C ASP A 32 40.77 2.06 -69.54
N ARG A 33 40.56 1.27 -68.49
CA ARG A 33 39.60 0.18 -68.54
C ARG A 33 38.22 0.81 -68.48
N PHE A 34 37.73 1.21 -69.66
CA PHE A 34 36.32 1.48 -69.91
C PHE A 34 35.56 0.19 -69.57
N THR A 35 35.09 0.14 -68.34
CA THR A 35 34.00 -0.76 -67.98
C THR A 35 32.80 -0.07 -68.60
N THR A 36 32.24 -0.67 -69.64
CA THR A 36 31.09 -0.11 -70.34
C THR A 36 30.02 0.16 -69.30
N ILE A 37 29.37 1.33 -69.34
CA ILE A 37 28.26 1.69 -68.43
C ILE A 37 27.21 0.57 -68.37
N GLU A 38 27.13 -0.26 -69.41
CA GLU A 38 26.32 -1.47 -69.52
C GLU A 38 26.71 -2.59 -68.52
N GLU A 39 27.99 -2.90 -68.28
CA GLU A 39 28.42 -3.91 -67.31
C GLU A 39 28.23 -3.46 -65.85
N GLU A 40 28.40 -2.17 -65.56
CA GLU A 40 28.14 -1.61 -64.24
C GLU A 40 26.62 -1.52 -63.95
N HIS A 41 25.80 -1.24 -64.97
CA HIS A 41 24.34 -1.31 -64.88
C HIS A 41 23.83 -2.75 -64.75
N ASP A 42 24.41 -3.73 -65.43
CA ASP A 42 23.99 -5.13 -65.34
C ASP A 42 24.41 -5.78 -64.02
N ALA A 43 25.61 -5.46 -63.50
CA ALA A 43 26.03 -5.87 -62.16
C ALA A 43 25.17 -5.21 -61.07
N ALA A 44 24.78 -3.94 -61.23
CA ALA A 44 23.87 -3.26 -60.32
C ALA A 44 22.43 -3.80 -60.40
N ARG A 45 21.95 -4.19 -61.60
CA ARG A 45 20.64 -4.83 -61.80
C ARG A 45 20.57 -6.21 -61.17
N LEU A 46 21.58 -7.07 -61.36
CA LEU A 46 21.63 -8.40 -60.76
C LEU A 46 21.81 -8.35 -59.23
N ARG A 47 22.58 -7.38 -58.72
CA ARG A 47 22.73 -7.15 -57.27
C ARG A 47 21.44 -6.58 -56.64
N ASN A 48 20.65 -5.81 -57.40
CA ASN A 48 19.30 -5.40 -56.99
C ASN A 48 18.27 -6.54 -57.12
N GLU A 49 18.30 -7.37 -58.16
CA GLU A 49 17.33 -8.45 -58.34
C GLU A 49 17.53 -9.57 -57.31
N ALA A 50 18.77 -9.85 -56.90
CA ALA A 50 19.08 -10.83 -55.86
C ALA A 50 18.67 -10.39 -54.43
N SER A 51 18.50 -9.09 -54.18
CA SER A 51 18.20 -8.56 -52.83
C SER A 51 16.69 -8.57 -52.50
N HIS A 52 15.81 -8.49 -53.50
CA HIS A 52 14.36 -8.43 -53.28
C HIS A 52 13.77 -9.75 -52.81
N GLY A 53 14.33 -10.90 -53.21
CA GLY A 53 13.86 -12.22 -52.77
C GLY A 53 14.10 -12.46 -51.28
N GLY A 54 15.32 -12.16 -50.82
CA GLY A 54 15.67 -12.25 -49.40
C GLY A 54 14.94 -11.21 -48.55
N GLN A 55 14.78 -9.99 -49.06
CA GLN A 55 14.08 -8.92 -48.35
C GLN A 55 12.56 -9.18 -48.21
N ARG A 56 11.92 -9.79 -49.21
CA ARG A 56 10.51 -10.21 -49.11
C ARG A 56 10.33 -11.33 -48.08
N LEU A 57 11.28 -12.27 -48.02
CA LEU A 57 11.25 -13.34 -47.03
C LEU A 57 11.45 -12.81 -45.61
N THR A 58 12.39 -11.89 -45.39
CA THR A 58 12.60 -11.28 -44.06
C THR A 58 11.41 -10.44 -43.61
N ILE A 59 10.81 -9.66 -44.52
CA ILE A 59 9.58 -8.90 -44.22
C ILE A 59 8.42 -9.84 -43.90
N ALA A 60 8.24 -10.94 -44.64
CA ALA A 60 7.19 -11.93 -44.37
C ALA A 60 7.39 -12.64 -43.02
N LEU A 61 8.63 -12.93 -42.64
CA LEU A 61 8.95 -13.58 -41.38
C LEU A 61 8.75 -12.63 -40.20
N LEU A 62 9.16 -11.36 -40.34
CA LEU A 62 8.91 -10.32 -39.33
C LEU A 62 7.42 -10.02 -39.17
N SER A 63 6.65 -9.95 -40.25
CA SER A 63 5.21 -9.72 -40.17
C SER A 63 4.48 -10.91 -39.56
N ALA A 64 4.85 -12.15 -39.90
CA ALA A 64 4.32 -13.35 -39.26
C ALA A 64 4.66 -13.41 -37.76
N ALA A 65 5.89 -13.04 -37.38
CA ALA A 65 6.29 -12.94 -35.98
C ALA A 65 5.49 -11.86 -35.23
N LEU A 66 5.31 -10.69 -35.83
CA LEU A 66 4.53 -9.60 -35.25
C LEU A 66 3.06 -10.01 -35.08
N VAL A 67 2.45 -10.62 -36.10
CA VAL A 67 1.09 -11.15 -36.03
C VAL A 67 0.97 -12.23 -34.96
N GLY A 68 1.96 -13.13 -34.85
CA GLY A 68 2.02 -14.14 -33.80
C GLY A 68 2.05 -13.53 -32.39
N ILE A 69 2.88 -12.50 -32.18
CA ILE A 69 2.96 -11.77 -30.91
C ILE A 69 1.64 -11.08 -30.60
N VAL A 70 1.05 -10.40 -31.57
CA VAL A 70 -0.24 -9.71 -31.40
C VAL A 70 -1.36 -10.71 -31.13
N ALA A 71 -1.42 -11.82 -31.85
CA ALA A 71 -2.41 -12.88 -31.64
C ALA A 71 -2.26 -13.54 -30.26
N LEU A 72 -1.03 -13.78 -29.81
CA LEU A 72 -0.76 -14.29 -28.47
C LEU A 72 -1.19 -13.30 -27.38
N ALA A 73 -0.90 -12.01 -27.58
CA ALA A 73 -1.33 -10.96 -26.67
C ALA A 73 -2.87 -10.87 -26.60
N LEU A 74 -3.55 -10.88 -27.75
CA LEU A 74 -5.01 -10.90 -27.83
C LEU A 74 -5.60 -12.16 -27.20
N TRP A 75 -4.97 -13.32 -27.36
CA TRP A 75 -5.40 -14.56 -26.72
C TRP A 75 -5.34 -14.47 -25.19
N GLN A 76 -4.25 -13.92 -24.65
CA GLN A 76 -4.10 -13.68 -23.21
C GLN A 76 -5.14 -12.69 -22.65
N LEU A 77 -5.63 -11.77 -23.48
CA LEU A 77 -6.73 -10.87 -23.13
C LEU A 77 -8.12 -11.55 -23.16
N ILE A 78 -8.29 -12.60 -23.96
CA ILE A 78 -9.57 -13.29 -24.17
C ILE A 78 -9.76 -14.49 -23.21
N VAL A 79 -8.69 -15.15 -22.77
CA VAL A 79 -8.79 -16.24 -21.78
C VAL A 79 -9.21 -15.63 -20.43
N PRO A 80 -10.38 -15.98 -19.87
CA PRO A 80 -10.80 -15.49 -18.58
C PRO A 80 -9.74 -15.87 -17.53
N PRO A 81 -9.37 -14.95 -16.62
CA PRO A 81 -8.41 -15.27 -15.56
C PRO A 81 -8.96 -16.44 -14.77
N SER A 82 -8.16 -17.49 -14.58
CA SER A 82 -8.60 -18.68 -13.85
C SER A 82 -9.15 -18.29 -12.48
N ALA A 83 -10.17 -19.03 -12.01
CA ALA A 83 -10.73 -18.86 -10.67
C ALA A 83 -9.63 -18.82 -9.60
N ASP A 84 -8.61 -19.69 -9.73
CA ASP A 84 -7.42 -19.68 -8.85
C ASP A 84 -6.69 -18.34 -8.82
N ARG A 85 -6.47 -17.71 -9.99
CA ARG A 85 -5.73 -16.44 -10.06
C ARG A 85 -6.51 -15.29 -9.46
N LEU A 86 -7.83 -15.24 -9.69
CA LEU A 86 -8.69 -14.23 -9.08
C LEU A 86 -8.78 -14.43 -7.57
N HIS A 87 -8.95 -15.67 -7.11
CA HIS A 87 -8.98 -16.01 -5.69
C HIS A 87 -7.66 -15.62 -5.01
N GLN A 88 -6.51 -16.00 -5.57
CA GLN A 88 -5.20 -15.60 -5.06
C GLN A 88 -5.03 -14.08 -4.93
N GLN A 89 -5.51 -13.31 -5.90
CA GLN A 89 -5.45 -11.84 -5.84
C GLN A 89 -6.34 -11.26 -4.73
N ILE A 90 -7.52 -11.84 -4.53
CA ILE A 90 -8.46 -11.43 -3.48
C ILE A 90 -7.88 -11.77 -2.11
N THR A 91 -7.40 -13.01 -1.91
CA THR A 91 -6.81 -13.46 -0.66
C THR A 91 -5.54 -12.68 -0.33
N ALA A 92 -4.66 -12.44 -1.31
CA ALA A 92 -3.45 -11.63 -1.10
C ALA A 92 -3.76 -10.18 -0.67
N ALA A 93 -4.86 -9.61 -1.18
CA ALA A 93 -5.31 -8.29 -0.73
C ALA A 93 -5.90 -8.35 0.70
N ALA A 94 -6.64 -9.41 1.03
CA ALA A 94 -7.23 -9.61 2.35
C ALA A 94 -6.19 -9.89 3.45
N GLU A 95 -5.10 -10.57 3.11
CA GLU A 95 -4.00 -10.91 4.03
C GLU A 95 -2.93 -9.81 4.12
N SER A 96 -3.03 -8.76 3.31
CA SER A 96 -2.06 -7.66 3.35
C SER A 96 -2.11 -6.91 4.69
N ASP A 97 -0.96 -6.39 5.15
CA ASP A 97 -0.84 -5.66 6.43
C ASP A 97 -1.77 -4.44 6.50
N ASP A 98 -2.08 -3.82 5.35
CA ASP A 98 -3.00 -2.69 5.25
C ASP A 98 -4.49 -3.11 5.26
N GLN A 99 -4.78 -4.41 5.10
CA GLN A 99 -6.13 -5.02 5.01
C GLN A 99 -7.09 -4.27 4.08
N ASP A 100 -6.59 -3.56 3.06
CA ASP A 100 -7.44 -2.76 2.19
C ASP A 100 -8.07 -3.63 1.11
N LEU A 101 -9.16 -4.32 1.46
CA LEU A 101 -9.98 -5.09 0.52
C LEU A 101 -10.52 -4.22 -0.63
N SER A 102 -10.53 -2.89 -0.48
CA SER A 102 -11.09 -2.00 -1.51
C SER A 102 -10.38 -2.10 -2.86
N ALA A 103 -9.08 -2.42 -2.86
CA ALA A 103 -8.29 -2.67 -4.07
C ALA A 103 -8.71 -3.97 -4.80
N ALA A 104 -9.27 -4.93 -4.07
CA ALA A 104 -9.75 -6.22 -4.60
C ALA A 104 -11.24 -6.20 -5.00
N ALA A 105 -11.95 -5.09 -4.81
CA ALA A 105 -13.38 -4.97 -5.14
C ALA A 105 -13.74 -5.41 -6.58
N PRO A 106 -13.01 -5.00 -7.63
CA PRO A 106 -13.34 -5.43 -8.99
C PRO A 106 -13.08 -6.92 -9.21
N GLN A 107 -12.08 -7.51 -8.55
CA GLN A 107 -11.74 -8.93 -8.61
C GLN A 107 -12.81 -9.77 -7.91
N ILE A 108 -13.28 -9.35 -6.72
CA ILE A 108 -14.39 -9.98 -6.00
C ILE A 108 -15.64 -10.03 -6.88
N SER A 109 -16.02 -8.88 -7.45
CA SER A 109 -17.21 -8.78 -8.33
C SER A 109 -17.08 -9.65 -9.58
N ARG A 110 -15.87 -9.73 -10.14
CA ARG A 110 -15.58 -10.55 -11.32
C ARG A 110 -15.58 -12.05 -10.99
N PHE A 111 -15.08 -12.45 -9.83
CA PHE A 111 -15.08 -13.85 -9.40
C PHE A 111 -16.52 -14.34 -9.20
N LEU A 112 -17.34 -13.60 -8.45
CA LEU A 112 -18.72 -13.99 -8.17
C LEU A 112 -19.61 -13.99 -9.42
N SER A 113 -19.29 -13.18 -10.44
CA SER A 113 -20.05 -13.18 -11.71
C SER A 113 -19.62 -14.29 -12.67
N LEU A 114 -18.32 -14.61 -12.75
CA LEU A 114 -17.79 -15.63 -13.67
C LEU A 114 -17.81 -17.05 -13.09
N TYR A 115 -17.66 -17.18 -11.77
CA TYR A 115 -17.48 -18.45 -11.06
C TYR A 115 -18.46 -18.60 -9.87
N PRO A 116 -19.79 -18.45 -10.07
CA PRO A 116 -20.76 -18.50 -8.97
C PRO A 116 -20.91 -19.87 -8.31
N SER A 117 -20.54 -20.96 -9.00
CA SER A 117 -20.63 -22.35 -8.50
C SER A 117 -19.29 -22.90 -7.98
N ASP A 118 -18.25 -22.06 -7.95
CA ASP A 118 -16.95 -22.47 -7.41
C ASP A 118 -17.06 -22.68 -5.89
N PRO A 119 -16.42 -23.71 -5.30
CA PRO A 119 -16.46 -23.94 -3.86
C PRO A 119 -15.92 -22.76 -3.04
N ARG A 120 -15.08 -21.90 -3.62
CA ARG A 120 -14.53 -20.70 -2.97
C ARG A 120 -15.45 -19.48 -3.09
N ALA A 121 -16.57 -19.58 -3.81
CA ALA A 121 -17.50 -18.46 -3.97
C ALA A 121 -18.10 -17.99 -2.64
N GLU A 122 -18.30 -18.89 -1.68
CA GLU A 122 -18.77 -18.55 -0.33
C GLU A 122 -17.74 -17.70 0.44
N GLU A 123 -16.46 -18.07 0.37
CA GLU A 123 -15.38 -17.27 0.96
C GLU A 123 -15.30 -15.89 0.31
N VAL A 124 -15.33 -15.82 -1.03
CA VAL A 124 -15.30 -14.55 -1.77
C VAL A 124 -16.53 -13.69 -1.49
N GLN A 125 -17.68 -14.32 -1.24
CA GLN A 125 -18.90 -13.65 -0.80
C GLN A 125 -18.72 -12.99 0.57
N SER A 126 -18.03 -13.65 1.50
CA SER A 126 -17.70 -13.05 2.80
C SER A 126 -16.79 -11.82 2.67
N TYR A 127 -15.83 -11.83 1.75
CA TYR A 127 -15.00 -10.65 1.46
C TYR A 127 -15.81 -9.50 0.86
N ARG A 128 -16.83 -9.79 0.03
CA ARG A 128 -17.75 -8.77 -0.47
C ARG A 128 -18.51 -8.09 0.67
N GLU A 129 -19.00 -8.87 1.62
CA GLU A 129 -19.74 -8.36 2.79
C GLU A 129 -18.86 -7.52 3.70
N GLN A 130 -17.62 -7.96 3.96
CA GLN A 130 -16.62 -7.18 4.71
C GLN A 130 -16.35 -5.84 4.03
N LEU A 131 -16.17 -5.84 2.71
CA LEU A 131 -15.93 -4.63 1.92
C LEU A 131 -17.13 -3.68 1.91
N GLU A 132 -18.36 -4.20 1.85
CA GLU A 132 -19.57 -3.39 2.00
C GLU A 132 -19.64 -2.74 3.40
N LEU A 133 -19.30 -3.50 4.43
CA LEU A 133 -19.26 -3.03 5.81
C LEU A 133 -18.21 -1.93 6.01
N GLU A 134 -17.01 -2.08 5.45
CA GLU A 134 -15.96 -1.06 5.47
C GLU A 134 -16.37 0.22 4.73
N ARG A 135 -16.99 0.09 3.55
CA ARG A 135 -17.47 1.26 2.80
C ARG A 135 -18.54 2.00 3.60
N LEU A 136 -19.43 1.27 4.26
CA LEU A 136 -20.43 1.85 5.15
C LEU A 136 -19.74 2.58 6.31
N GLU A 137 -18.79 1.95 7.01
CA GLU A 137 -18.02 2.59 8.09
C GLU A 137 -17.39 3.91 7.64
N ARG A 138 -16.59 3.89 6.56
CA ARG A 138 -15.91 5.09 6.03
C ARG A 138 -16.92 6.17 5.65
N SER A 139 -18.10 5.79 5.15
CA SER A 139 -19.18 6.74 4.82
C SER A 139 -19.76 7.39 6.08
N LEU A 140 -20.11 6.58 7.09
CA LEU A 140 -20.69 7.05 8.34
C LEU A 140 -19.70 7.91 9.14
N GLU A 141 -18.43 7.54 9.17
CA GLU A 141 -17.38 8.34 9.82
C GLU A 141 -17.28 9.74 9.20
N ARG A 142 -17.28 9.84 7.88
CA ARG A 142 -17.28 11.14 7.18
C ARG A 142 -18.55 11.94 7.48
N ARG A 143 -19.71 11.30 7.57
CA ARG A 143 -20.98 11.95 7.92
C ARG A 143 -20.97 12.46 9.36
N ALA A 144 -20.48 11.66 10.31
CA ALA A 144 -20.35 12.05 11.71
C ALA A 144 -19.43 13.26 11.87
N GLN A 145 -18.28 13.29 11.17
CA GLN A 145 -17.35 14.43 11.17
C GLN A 145 -17.97 15.71 10.62
N ARG A 146 -18.84 15.60 9.61
CA ARG A 146 -19.52 16.75 8.98
C ARG A 146 -20.82 17.15 9.67
N MET A 147 -21.20 16.48 10.75
CA MET A 147 -22.50 16.67 11.42
C MET A 147 -23.70 16.56 10.46
N GLN A 148 -23.60 15.70 9.44
CA GLN A 148 -24.63 15.51 8.44
C GLN A 148 -25.62 14.41 8.89
N MET A 149 -26.69 14.85 9.53
CA MET A 149 -27.88 14.05 9.80
C MET A 149 -29.02 14.64 8.97
N ASP A 150 -29.60 13.82 8.10
CA ASP A 150 -30.78 14.17 7.33
C ASP A 150 -32.00 13.44 7.91
N GLU A 151 -33.20 13.99 7.70
CA GLU A 151 -34.46 13.43 8.20
C GLU A 151 -34.75 12.03 7.61
N SER A 152 -34.10 11.70 6.49
CA SER A 152 -34.13 10.38 5.84
C SER A 152 -33.21 9.33 6.49
N THR A 153 -32.44 9.69 7.52
CA THR A 153 -31.47 8.77 8.14
C THR A 153 -32.18 7.72 9.01
N PRO A 154 -31.88 6.42 8.83
CA PRO A 154 -32.46 5.36 9.67
C PRO A 154 -32.19 5.58 11.17
N PRO A 155 -33.11 5.19 12.08
CA PRO A 155 -32.94 5.42 13.51
C PRO A 155 -31.67 4.80 14.11
N ALA A 156 -31.30 3.58 13.69
CA ALA A 156 -30.07 2.93 14.13
C ALA A 156 -28.82 3.69 13.69
N GLU A 157 -28.82 4.19 12.46
CA GLU A 157 -27.72 4.97 11.90
C GLU A 157 -27.61 6.34 12.58
N GLN A 158 -28.72 7.00 12.85
CA GLN A 158 -28.74 8.25 13.59
C GLN A 158 -28.10 8.08 14.98
N ALA A 159 -28.54 7.07 15.73
CA ALA A 159 -28.00 6.79 17.06
C ALA A 159 -26.50 6.45 17.03
N TYR A 160 -26.05 5.70 16.01
CA TYR A 160 -24.62 5.45 15.76
C TYR A 160 -23.85 6.75 15.50
N LEU A 161 -24.35 7.62 14.61
CA LEU A 161 -23.71 8.89 14.27
C LEU A 161 -23.61 9.82 15.48
N GLU A 162 -24.63 9.87 16.33
CA GLU A 162 -24.62 10.62 17.60
C GLU A 162 -23.54 10.10 18.56
N ALA A 163 -23.42 8.77 18.72
CA ALA A 163 -22.39 8.16 19.54
C ALA A 163 -20.98 8.47 19.01
N MET A 164 -20.79 8.44 17.68
CA MET A 164 -19.51 8.77 17.04
C MET A 164 -19.11 10.23 17.24
N GLN A 165 -20.06 11.17 17.29
CA GLN A 165 -19.75 12.57 17.60
C GLN A 165 -19.25 12.75 19.04
N LEU A 166 -19.78 11.95 19.98
CA LEU A 166 -19.36 11.99 21.38
C LEU A 166 -17.99 11.38 21.61
N ALA A 167 -17.58 10.41 20.79
CA ALA A 167 -16.33 9.65 20.95
C ALA A 167 -15.05 10.50 21.08
N GLN A 168 -15.06 11.73 20.55
CA GLN A 168 -13.94 12.66 20.67
C GLN A 168 -13.94 13.44 22.00
N ARG A 169 -15.11 13.73 22.56
CA ARG A 169 -15.29 14.62 23.72
C ARG A 169 -15.44 13.82 25.01
N ASP A 170 -16.21 12.74 24.96
CA ASP A 170 -16.48 11.84 26.06
C ASP A 170 -16.54 10.38 25.54
N PRO A 171 -15.41 9.65 25.58
CA PRO A 171 -15.38 8.28 25.11
C PRO A 171 -16.23 7.33 25.98
N TYR A 172 -16.44 7.66 27.26
CA TYR A 172 -17.26 6.82 28.16
C TYR A 172 -18.74 6.92 27.81
N GLU A 173 -19.24 8.13 27.60
CA GLU A 173 -20.60 8.36 27.12
C GLU A 173 -20.81 7.74 25.74
N ALA A 174 -19.84 7.91 24.84
CA ALA A 174 -19.89 7.30 23.50
C ALA A 174 -19.98 5.77 23.58
N ALA A 175 -19.16 5.11 24.41
CA ALA A 175 -19.21 3.66 24.60
C ALA A 175 -20.56 3.19 25.17
N ARG A 176 -21.13 3.93 26.13
CA ARG A 176 -22.47 3.65 26.68
C ARG A 176 -23.56 3.77 25.62
N ARG A 177 -23.54 4.84 24.81
CA ARG A 177 -24.51 5.00 23.72
C ARG A 177 -24.34 3.95 22.64
N MET A 178 -23.11 3.58 22.30
CA MET A 178 -22.82 2.53 21.33
C MET A 178 -23.35 1.17 21.81
N GLN A 179 -23.19 0.84 23.10
CA GLN A 179 -23.81 -0.35 23.69
C GLN A 179 -25.34 -0.29 23.60
N ALA A 180 -25.95 0.87 23.89
CA ALA A 180 -27.41 1.02 23.75
C ALA A 180 -27.90 0.83 22.30
N VAL A 181 -27.11 1.25 21.29
CA VAL A 181 -27.42 0.96 19.87
C VAL A 181 -27.44 -0.54 19.63
N VAL A 182 -26.44 -1.27 20.12
CA VAL A 182 -26.38 -2.73 20.01
C VAL A 182 -27.56 -3.39 20.73
N ASP A 183 -27.90 -2.94 21.94
CA ASP A 183 -28.97 -3.53 22.75
C ASP A 183 -30.36 -3.29 22.13
N VAL A 184 -30.62 -2.11 21.57
CA VAL A 184 -31.93 -1.76 21.00
C VAL A 184 -32.10 -2.32 19.59
N PHE A 185 -31.07 -2.29 18.76
CA PHE A 185 -31.18 -2.65 17.34
C PHE A 185 -30.62 -4.04 17.00
N GLY A 186 -30.00 -4.75 17.95
CA GLY A 186 -29.33 -6.03 17.71
C GLY A 186 -30.23 -7.22 17.36
N SER A 187 -31.55 -7.08 17.49
CA SER A 187 -32.53 -8.07 17.03
C SER A 187 -33.22 -7.70 15.70
N GLY A 188 -32.79 -6.62 15.05
CA GLY A 188 -33.38 -6.15 13.79
C GLY A 188 -32.73 -6.78 12.55
N GLU A 189 -33.50 -6.93 11.47
CA GLU A 189 -33.00 -7.43 10.17
C GLU A 189 -32.54 -6.29 9.24
N GLY A 190 -31.59 -6.58 8.35
CA GLY A 190 -31.27 -5.74 7.19
C GLY A 190 -30.33 -4.56 7.49
N ALA A 191 -30.75 -3.34 7.16
CA ALA A 191 -29.89 -2.15 7.31
C ALA A 191 -29.47 -1.90 8.77
N SER A 192 -30.34 -2.24 9.72
CA SER A 192 -30.05 -2.16 11.15
C SER A 192 -28.93 -3.12 11.58
N GLU A 193 -28.88 -4.32 10.99
CA GLU A 193 -27.89 -5.36 11.32
C GLU A 193 -26.46 -4.91 11.00
N ARG A 194 -26.25 -4.33 9.81
CA ARG A 194 -24.95 -3.79 9.39
C ARG A 194 -24.51 -2.63 10.29
N THR A 195 -25.43 -1.75 10.66
CA THR A 195 -25.13 -0.65 11.59
C THR A 195 -24.79 -1.17 12.98
N VAL A 196 -25.48 -2.22 13.46
CA VAL A 196 -25.16 -2.86 14.74
C VAL A 196 -23.78 -3.50 14.69
N GLN A 197 -23.43 -4.22 13.62
CA GLN A 197 -22.11 -4.81 13.46
C GLN A 197 -21.00 -3.74 13.50
N LEU A 198 -21.23 -2.57 12.90
CA LEU A 198 -20.33 -1.42 13.03
C LEU A 198 -20.28 -0.88 14.46
N ALA A 199 -21.43 -0.75 15.12
CA ALA A 199 -21.52 -0.28 16.50
C ALA A 199 -20.73 -1.19 17.46
N GLU A 200 -20.84 -2.51 17.32
CA GLU A 200 -20.08 -3.49 18.10
C GLU A 200 -18.57 -3.33 17.87
N ARG A 201 -18.14 -3.23 16.61
CA ARG A 201 -16.73 -3.04 16.28
C ARG A 201 -16.18 -1.75 16.87
N GLN A 202 -16.92 -0.64 16.76
CA GLN A 202 -16.53 0.64 17.34
C GLN A 202 -16.53 0.63 18.87
N LEU A 203 -17.48 -0.07 19.49
CA LEU A 203 -17.53 -0.25 20.94
C LEU A 203 -16.30 -0.97 21.47
N VAL A 204 -15.83 -2.00 20.78
CA VAL A 204 -14.57 -2.68 21.13
C VAL A 204 -13.39 -1.71 21.05
N ARG A 205 -13.26 -0.95 19.95
CA ARG A 205 -12.20 0.07 19.79
C ARG A 205 -12.26 1.13 20.89
N LEU A 206 -13.45 1.63 21.22
CA LEU A 206 -13.66 2.62 22.28
C LEU A 206 -13.26 2.08 23.65
N ARG A 207 -13.65 0.85 23.99
CA ARG A 207 -13.27 0.20 25.25
C ARG A 207 -11.76 0.03 25.37
N GLN A 208 -11.10 -0.39 24.29
CA GLN A 208 -9.63 -0.50 24.26
C GLN A 208 -8.97 0.87 24.49
N ARG A 209 -9.47 1.92 23.82
CA ARG A 209 -8.96 3.29 23.99
C ARG A 209 -9.17 3.79 25.43
N ILE A 210 -10.35 3.56 26.01
CA ILE A 210 -10.65 3.92 27.40
C ILE A 210 -9.68 3.22 28.35
N ALA A 211 -9.52 1.90 28.21
CA ALA A 211 -8.63 1.12 29.07
C ALA A 211 -7.17 1.60 28.97
N ALA A 212 -6.70 1.94 27.77
CA ALA A 212 -5.36 2.51 27.57
C ALA A 212 -5.22 3.87 28.28
N MET A 213 -6.20 4.76 28.11
CA MET A 213 -6.21 6.06 28.79
C MET A 213 -6.26 5.93 30.32
N GLU A 214 -7.06 5.02 30.85
CA GLU A 214 -7.16 4.74 32.28
C GLU A 214 -5.84 4.20 32.83
N ALA A 215 -5.19 3.27 32.12
CA ALA A 215 -3.89 2.74 32.52
C ALA A 215 -2.82 3.85 32.60
N ASP A 216 -2.80 4.76 31.62
CA ASP A 216 -1.85 5.87 31.62
C ASP A 216 -2.14 6.90 32.71
N HIS A 217 -3.41 7.28 32.91
CA HIS A 217 -3.81 8.16 34.01
C HIS A 217 -3.51 7.54 35.38
N SER A 218 -3.76 6.24 35.54
CA SER A 218 -3.47 5.51 36.78
C SER A 218 -1.97 5.52 37.10
N LYS A 219 -1.10 5.30 36.11
CA LYS A 219 0.36 5.39 36.31
C LYS A 219 0.78 6.78 36.77
N GLN A 220 0.29 7.83 36.09
CA GLN A 220 0.60 9.21 36.47
C GLN A 220 0.11 9.55 37.88
N LEU A 221 -1.11 9.13 38.22
CA LEU A 221 -1.70 9.37 39.53
C LEU A 221 -0.94 8.62 40.63
N GLN A 222 -0.49 7.39 40.36
CA GLN A 222 0.34 6.62 41.28
C GLN A 222 1.68 7.33 41.54
N THR A 223 2.37 7.81 40.50
CA THR A 223 3.61 8.58 40.68
C THR A 223 3.39 9.81 41.56
N ARG A 224 2.28 10.54 41.36
CA ARG A 224 1.94 11.70 42.19
C ARG A 224 1.63 11.35 43.64
N LEU A 225 1.00 10.20 43.87
CA LEU A 225 0.77 9.68 45.21
C LEU A 225 2.11 9.34 45.88
N ASP A 226 2.96 8.57 45.22
CA ASP A 226 4.26 8.13 45.75
C ASP A 226 5.15 9.33 46.10
N ASP A 227 5.19 10.35 45.23
CA ASP A 227 5.92 11.60 45.47
C ASP A 227 5.39 12.34 46.71
N ALA A 228 4.07 12.41 46.89
CA ALA A 228 3.45 13.06 48.04
C ALA A 228 3.76 12.31 49.34
N LEU A 229 3.72 10.98 49.32
CA LEU A 229 4.05 10.13 50.46
C LEU A 229 5.53 10.27 50.84
N ALA A 230 6.44 10.28 49.87
CA ALA A 230 7.87 10.47 50.12
C ALA A 230 8.21 11.84 50.73
N GLN A 231 7.39 12.86 50.43
CA GLN A 231 7.58 14.23 50.95
C GLN A 231 6.85 14.51 52.25
N GLN A 232 6.05 13.57 52.76
CA GLN A 232 5.18 13.77 53.92
C GLN A 232 5.94 14.22 55.19
N GLN A 233 7.16 13.73 55.39
CA GLN A 233 8.00 14.12 56.54
C GLN A 233 8.66 15.50 56.36
N ARG A 234 9.00 15.88 55.12
CA ARG A 234 9.74 17.14 54.84
C ARG A 234 8.79 18.31 54.63
N GLN A 235 7.63 18.06 54.03
CA GLN A 235 6.65 19.07 53.63
C GLN A 235 5.22 18.55 53.86
N PRO A 236 4.81 18.38 55.14
CA PRO A 236 3.55 17.73 55.49
C PRO A 236 2.32 18.43 54.91
N GLN A 237 2.29 19.76 54.92
CA GLN A 237 1.17 20.54 54.39
C GLN A 237 1.01 20.37 52.87
N ALA A 238 2.12 20.39 52.12
CA ALA A 238 2.09 20.22 50.67
C ALA A 238 1.66 18.80 50.27
N ALA A 239 2.20 17.78 50.96
CA ALA A 239 1.79 16.39 50.77
C ALA A 239 0.28 16.21 51.03
N GLN A 240 -0.23 16.75 52.13
CA GLN A 240 -1.66 16.64 52.48
C GLN A 240 -2.57 17.34 51.47
N ALA A 241 -2.14 18.48 50.92
CA ALA A 241 -2.87 19.18 49.86
C ALA A 241 -2.98 18.32 48.58
N VAL A 242 -1.90 17.63 48.19
CA VAL A 242 -1.90 16.71 47.05
C VAL A 242 -2.83 15.53 47.31
N LEU A 243 -2.73 14.86 48.46
CA LEU A 243 -3.59 13.73 48.81
C LEU A 243 -5.08 14.11 48.80
N LYS A 244 -5.43 15.27 49.38
CA LYS A 244 -6.80 15.80 49.33
C LYS A 244 -7.25 16.09 47.90
N GLY A 245 -6.35 16.62 47.06
CA GLY A 245 -6.60 16.86 45.65
C GLY A 245 -6.91 15.58 44.89
N ILE A 246 -6.12 14.51 45.10
CA ILE A 246 -6.34 13.18 44.52
C ILE A 246 -7.73 12.66 44.89
N VAL A 247 -8.07 12.71 46.18
CA VAL A 247 -9.38 12.24 46.66
C VAL A 247 -10.53 13.06 46.06
N THR A 248 -10.39 14.40 46.01
CA THR A 248 -11.45 15.29 45.53
C THR A 248 -11.70 15.12 44.03
N LEU A 249 -10.65 14.96 43.22
CA LEU A 249 -10.78 14.90 41.76
C LEU A 249 -11.14 13.50 41.24
N TYR A 250 -10.75 12.43 41.97
CA TYR A 250 -10.83 11.06 41.45
C TYR A 250 -11.70 10.11 42.27
N ALA A 251 -12.41 10.57 43.32
CA ALA A 251 -13.24 9.70 44.16
C ALA A 251 -14.29 8.89 43.39
N ASP A 252 -14.91 9.47 42.36
CA ASP A 252 -15.99 8.83 41.61
C ASP A 252 -15.47 8.02 40.39
N LYS A 253 -14.15 7.87 40.25
CA LYS A 253 -13.53 7.18 39.12
C LYS A 253 -13.15 5.74 39.51
N PRO A 254 -13.77 4.71 38.93
CA PRO A 254 -13.53 3.32 39.34
C PRO A 254 -12.09 2.87 39.12
N TRP A 255 -11.44 3.32 38.05
CA TRP A 255 -10.03 3.01 37.77
C TRP A 255 -9.06 3.59 38.81
N ALA A 256 -9.44 4.63 39.54
CA ALA A 256 -8.61 5.29 40.55
C ALA A 256 -8.90 4.80 41.98
N ALA A 257 -9.83 3.87 42.17
CA ALA A 257 -10.36 3.51 43.47
C ALA A 257 -9.28 3.08 44.48
N GLU A 258 -8.33 2.27 44.05
CA GLU A 258 -7.22 1.80 44.91
C GLU A 258 -6.29 2.95 45.32
N ILE A 259 -5.94 3.82 44.37
CA ILE A 259 -5.07 4.99 44.62
C ILE A 259 -5.75 5.98 45.58
N VAL A 260 -7.04 6.23 45.38
CA VAL A 260 -7.85 7.07 46.27
C VAL A 260 -7.94 6.45 47.67
N ALA A 261 -8.09 5.12 47.77
CA ALA A 261 -8.11 4.44 49.05
C ALA A 261 -6.77 4.59 49.80
N GLN A 262 -5.63 4.46 49.09
CA GLN A 262 -4.30 4.69 49.66
C GLN A 262 -4.13 6.14 50.12
N ALA A 263 -4.54 7.12 49.30
CA ALA A 263 -4.48 8.53 49.67
C ALA A 263 -5.30 8.84 50.94
N ARG A 264 -6.51 8.26 51.06
CA ARG A 264 -7.34 8.41 52.26
C ARG A 264 -6.67 7.83 53.51
N ARG A 265 -6.04 6.64 53.41
CA ARG A 265 -5.30 6.03 54.54
C ARG A 265 -4.14 6.92 54.99
N ALA A 266 -3.32 7.38 54.05
CA ALA A 266 -2.15 8.22 54.36
C ALA A 266 -2.52 9.56 55.03
N MET A 267 -3.69 10.12 54.72
CA MET A 267 -4.20 11.32 55.40
C MET A 267 -4.59 11.07 56.86
N VAL A 268 -5.09 9.87 57.19
CA VAL A 268 -5.43 9.49 58.57
C VAL A 268 -4.15 9.25 59.37
N ASP A 269 -3.21 8.48 58.81
CA ASP A 269 -1.96 8.13 59.49
C ASP A 269 -1.05 9.35 59.72
N GLY A 270 -1.05 10.32 58.79
CA GLY A 270 -0.31 11.57 58.94
C GLY A 270 -0.92 12.58 59.92
N GLY A 271 -2.21 12.46 60.24
CA GLY A 271 -2.90 13.30 61.22
C GLY A 271 -2.75 12.83 62.67
N GLY A 272 -2.36 11.57 62.88
CA GLY A 272 -2.16 10.98 64.21
C GLY A 272 -0.80 11.23 64.85
N GLN A 273 0.10 12.00 64.21
CA GLN A 273 1.46 12.29 64.73
C GLN A 273 1.61 13.70 65.33
N THR A 274 0.51 14.43 65.55
CA THR A 274 0.52 15.81 66.08
C THR A 274 -0.19 15.99 67.44
N GLU A 275 -0.30 14.94 68.25
CA GLU A 275 -0.71 15.05 69.67
C GLU A 275 0.44 14.75 70.63
#